data_AF-A0A0C4FDR0-F1
#
_entry.id   AF-A0A0C4FDR0-F1
#
_cell.length_a   1.000
_cell.length_b   1.000
_cell.length_c   1.000
_cell.angle_alpha   90.00
_cell.angle_beta   90.00
_cell.angle_gamma   90.00
#
_symmetry.space_group_name_H-M   'P 1'
#
loop_
_entity.id
_entity.type
_entity.pdbx_description
1 polymer ?
#
loop_
_entity_poly.entity_id
_entity_poly.type
_entity_poly.pdbx_seq_one_letter_code
_entity_poly.pdbx_strand_id
1 'polypeptide(L)'
;MEQRRIDAKRIASIDEQRRLDNSRFDEQRRIDAEKLSLLEEIAKNSVNRPEQSQISATQADGRIDLTRFRTSDGPQFKGPFQAVEPFLTWMQGVKIFFSTRNVSHSDDKRLILGALISETNLLSYYANVSASYEGKTWDEFRSCLFKFCLPEDWRTELRQTIQHLEMLNSESFMEFSGRARTLQSLVNFEKDSISDFDLAEFLYRIRKPHKWVLCHASTP
;
A
#
# COMPACT_ATOMS: atom_id res chain seq x y z
N MET A 1 74.98 -15.35 -14.39
CA MET A 1 74.44 -14.36 -15.36
C MET A 1 72.92 -14.45 -15.49
N GLU A 2 72.32 -15.64 -15.31
CA GLU A 2 70.88 -15.88 -15.48
C GLU A 2 69.98 -15.21 -14.44
N GLN A 3 70.38 -15.18 -13.16
CA GLN A 3 69.58 -14.57 -12.09
C GLN A 3 69.28 -13.08 -12.33
N ARG A 4 70.28 -12.32 -12.79
CA ARG A 4 70.11 -10.89 -13.12
C ARG A 4 69.13 -10.65 -14.26
N ARG A 5 68.99 -11.59 -15.20
CA ARG A 5 68.02 -11.51 -16.29
C ARG A 5 66.59 -11.77 -15.81
N ILE A 6 66.43 -12.70 -14.86
CA ILE A 6 65.14 -12.99 -14.23
C ILE A 6 64.67 -11.80 -13.38
N ASP A 7 65.57 -11.22 -12.59
CA ASP A 7 65.26 -10.07 -11.74
C ASP A 7 64.92 -8.82 -12.58
N ALA A 8 65.66 -8.56 -13.67
CA ALA A 8 65.35 -7.48 -14.60
C ALA A 8 63.99 -7.65 -15.29
N LYS A 9 63.62 -8.88 -15.66
CA LYS A 9 62.29 -9.18 -16.22
C LYS A 9 61.17 -8.97 -15.20
N ARG A 10 61.39 -9.32 -13.93
CA ARG A 10 60.41 -9.06 -12.86
C ARG A 10 60.21 -7.58 -12.62
N ILE A 11 61.28 -6.79 -12.57
CA ILE A 11 61.22 -5.34 -12.40
C ILE A 11 60.47 -4.69 -13.58
N ALA A 12 60.81 -5.05 -14.82
CA ALA A 12 60.12 -4.55 -16.00
C ALA A 12 58.62 -4.89 -16.01
N SER A 13 58.25 -6.11 -15.56
CA SER A 13 56.86 -6.54 -15.45
C SER A 13 56.09 -5.74 -14.38
N ILE A 14 56.71 -5.46 -13.24
CA ILE A 14 56.12 -4.66 -12.16
C ILE A 14 55.92 -3.21 -12.61
N ASP A 15 56.91 -2.62 -13.28
CA ASP A 15 56.81 -1.24 -13.78
C ASP A 15 55.72 -1.11 -14.86
N GLU A 16 55.60 -2.09 -15.76
CA GLU A 16 54.54 -2.12 -16.77
C GLU A 16 53.15 -2.23 -16.12
N GLN A 17 53.00 -3.11 -15.12
CA GLN A 17 51.74 -3.22 -14.38
C GLN A 17 51.36 -1.90 -13.70
N ARG A 18 52.34 -1.20 -13.11
CA ARG A 18 52.13 0.12 -12.49
C ARG A 18 51.67 1.16 -13.51
N ARG A 19 52.19 1.13 -14.73
CA ARG A 19 51.76 2.04 -15.82
C ARG A 19 50.33 1.75 -16.24
N LEU A 20 49.97 0.47 -16.38
CA LEU A 20 48.60 0.06 -16.73
C LEU A 20 47.59 0.46 -15.66
N ASP A 21 47.94 0.26 -14.38
CA ASP A 21 47.06 0.62 -13.27
C ASP A 21 46.89 2.15 -13.15
N ASN A 22 47.95 2.93 -13.34
CA ASN A 22 47.86 4.39 -13.41
C ASN A 22 46.99 4.85 -14.59
N SER A 23 47.16 4.25 -15.77
CA SER A 23 46.36 4.57 -16.94
C SER A 23 44.87 4.27 -16.73
N ARG A 24 44.54 3.17 -16.04
CA ARG A 24 43.15 2.82 -15.69
C ARG A 24 42.56 3.81 -14.71
N PHE A 25 43.36 4.22 -13.72
CA PHE A 25 42.93 5.21 -12.73
C PHE A 25 42.66 6.57 -13.37
N ASP A 26 43.51 6.99 -14.31
CA ASP A 26 43.32 8.23 -15.06
C ASP A 26 42.07 8.20 -15.94
N GLU A 27 41.82 7.08 -16.62
CA GLU A 27 40.62 6.93 -17.44
C GLU A 27 39.35 6.92 -16.60
N GLN A 28 39.37 6.27 -15.42
CA GLN A 28 38.25 6.31 -14.49
C GLN A 28 37.95 7.74 -14.02
N ARG A 29 38.99 8.53 -13.70
CA ARG A 29 38.82 9.94 -13.33
C ARG A 29 38.23 10.78 -14.46
N ARG A 30 38.57 10.48 -15.72
CA ARG A 30 37.98 11.16 -16.89
C ARG A 30 36.50 10.82 -17.04
N ILE A 31 36.13 9.54 -16.94
CA ILE A 31 34.74 9.08 -17.00
C ILE A 31 33.90 9.73 -15.89
N ASP A 32 34.45 9.80 -14.67
CA ASP A 32 33.74 10.39 -13.54
C ASP A 32 33.57 11.90 -13.69
N ALA A 33 34.57 12.61 -14.25
CA ALA A 33 34.47 14.03 -14.57
C ALA A 33 33.43 14.32 -15.67
N GLU A 34 33.36 13.47 -16.71
CA GLU A 34 32.35 13.59 -17.77
C GLU A 34 30.93 13.36 -17.23
N LYS A 35 30.74 12.35 -16.37
CA LYS A 35 29.45 12.11 -15.70
C LYS A 35 29.05 13.28 -14.81
N LEU A 36 29.99 13.86 -14.06
CA LEU A 36 29.72 15.02 -13.21
C LEU A 36 29.33 16.25 -14.06
N SER A 37 30.03 16.48 -15.17
CA SER A 37 29.71 17.55 -16.12
C SER A 37 28.31 17.39 -16.72
N LEU A 38 27.93 16.16 -17.09
CA LEU A 38 26.58 15.86 -17.60
C LEU A 38 25.51 16.13 -16.55
N LEU A 39 25.74 15.72 -15.29
CA LEU A 39 24.82 16.00 -14.19
C LEU A 39 24.68 17.51 -13.92
N GLU A 40 25.79 18.26 -14.01
CA GLU A 40 25.78 19.71 -13.86
C GLU A 40 25.00 20.39 -15.00
N GLU A 41 25.14 19.91 -16.25
CA GLU A 41 24.39 20.40 -17.39
C GLU A 41 22.88 20.10 -17.26
N ILE A 42 22.52 18.89 -16.84
CA ILE A 42 21.13 18.50 -16.54
C ILE A 42 20.57 19.39 -15.44
N ALA A 43 21.34 19.67 -14.38
CA ALA A 43 20.90 20.54 -13.29
C ALA A 43 20.69 22.00 -13.75
N LYS A 44 21.60 22.55 -14.56
CA LYS A 44 21.46 23.89 -15.15
C LYS A 44 20.23 23.98 -16.06
N ASN A 45 19.99 22.97 -16.89
CA ASN A 45 18.81 22.91 -17.77
C ASN A 45 17.50 22.72 -16.98
N SER A 46 17.55 22.05 -15.82
CA SER A 46 16.42 21.94 -14.89
C SER A 46 16.09 23.28 -14.22
N VAL A 47 17.10 24.07 -13.83
CA VAL A 47 16.94 25.38 -13.17
C VAL A 47 16.53 26.48 -14.16
N ASN A 48 16.92 26.38 -15.43
CA ASN A 48 16.61 27.38 -16.46
C ASN A 48 15.30 27.12 -17.22
N ARG A 49 14.53 26.08 -16.88
CA ARG A 49 13.16 25.99 -17.38
C ARG A 49 12.39 27.13 -16.73
N PRO A 50 11.87 28.12 -17.49
CA PRO A 50 10.95 29.07 -16.91
C PRO A 50 9.85 28.24 -16.26
N GLU A 51 9.49 28.59 -15.03
CA GLU A 51 8.15 28.35 -14.51
C GLU A 51 7.17 29.06 -15.44
N GLN A 52 6.99 28.52 -16.65
CA GLN A 52 5.81 28.74 -17.43
C GLN A 52 4.74 28.02 -16.62
N SER A 53 4.19 28.79 -15.69
CA SER A 53 2.82 28.69 -15.23
C SER A 53 1.93 28.62 -16.46
N GLN A 54 1.89 27.46 -17.11
CA GLN A 54 0.67 26.94 -17.70
C GLN A 54 -0.15 26.42 -16.52
N ILE A 55 -0.54 27.36 -15.65
CA ILE A 55 -1.91 27.35 -15.15
C ILE A 55 -2.71 27.54 -16.42
N SER A 56 -3.00 26.43 -17.11
CA SER A 56 -4.10 26.39 -18.05
C SER A 56 -5.27 26.98 -17.27
N ALA A 57 -5.74 28.14 -17.73
CA ALA A 57 -6.88 28.84 -17.18
C ALA A 57 -8.14 28.01 -17.48
N THR A 58 -8.24 26.84 -16.83
CA THR A 58 -9.38 25.92 -16.79
C THR A 58 -9.14 24.84 -15.71
N GLN A 59 -8.75 25.19 -14.49
CA GLN A 59 -8.91 24.30 -13.33
C GLN A 59 -9.70 25.00 -12.24
N ALA A 60 -10.96 25.30 -12.53
CA ALA A 60 -11.91 25.85 -11.57
C ALA A 60 -12.62 24.77 -10.72
N ASP A 61 -12.22 23.49 -10.82
CA ASP A 61 -13.00 22.35 -10.31
C ASP A 61 -12.21 21.41 -9.37
N GLY A 62 -11.02 21.81 -8.91
CA GLY A 62 -10.21 20.97 -8.00
C GLY A 62 -9.72 19.65 -8.61
N ARG A 63 -9.75 19.55 -9.94
CA ARG A 63 -9.28 18.42 -10.74
C ARG A 63 -7.76 18.29 -10.70
N ILE A 64 -7.25 17.06 -10.58
CA ILE A 64 -5.82 16.78 -10.64
C ILE A 64 -5.38 16.41 -12.06
N ASP A 65 -4.12 16.69 -12.40
CA ASP A 65 -3.54 16.20 -13.65
C ASP A 65 -3.22 14.70 -13.55
N LEU A 66 -4.13 13.87 -14.06
CA LEU A 66 -4.02 12.41 -14.07
C LEU A 66 -2.82 11.90 -14.89
N THR A 67 -2.31 12.69 -15.85
CA THR A 67 -1.15 12.28 -16.65
C THR A 67 0.16 12.32 -15.85
N ARG A 68 0.20 13.16 -14.82
CA ARG A 68 1.34 13.32 -13.91
C ARG A 68 1.15 12.59 -12.58
N PHE A 69 -0.05 12.10 -12.32
CA PHE A 69 -0.38 11.42 -11.08
C PHE A 69 0.20 10.00 -11.05
N ARG A 70 1.14 9.75 -10.14
CA ARG A 70 1.79 8.44 -9.99
C ARG A 70 0.94 7.49 -9.14
N THR A 71 0.26 6.57 -9.81
CA THR A 71 -0.51 5.47 -9.18
C THR A 71 0.37 4.34 -8.67
N SER A 72 1.63 4.26 -9.12
CA SER A 72 2.61 3.26 -8.68
C SER A 72 2.87 3.28 -7.17
N ASP A 73 2.70 4.44 -6.54
CA ASP A 73 2.91 4.64 -5.10
C ASP A 73 1.64 4.32 -4.29
N GLY A 74 0.54 3.97 -4.96
CA GLY A 74 -0.75 3.70 -4.34
C GLY A 74 -0.90 2.23 -3.93
N PRO A 75 -1.83 1.94 -3.00
CA PRO A 75 -2.10 0.57 -2.56
C PRO A 75 -2.76 -0.23 -3.68
N GLN A 76 -2.08 -1.27 -4.17
CA GLN A 76 -2.60 -2.14 -5.22
C GLN A 76 -3.46 -3.26 -4.64
N PHE A 77 -4.68 -3.44 -5.16
CA PHE A 77 -5.52 -4.56 -4.80
C PHE A 77 -5.16 -5.80 -5.62
N LYS A 78 -4.56 -6.77 -4.93
CA LYS A 78 -4.24 -8.12 -5.45
C LYS A 78 -4.89 -9.21 -4.61
N GLY A 79 -5.81 -8.83 -3.73
CA GLY A 79 -6.48 -9.76 -2.82
C GLY A 79 -7.46 -10.66 -3.54
N PRO A 80 -7.90 -11.76 -2.90
CA PRO A 80 -8.93 -12.62 -3.45
C PRO A 80 -10.27 -11.88 -3.57
N PHE A 81 -11.03 -12.22 -4.62
CA PHE A 81 -12.39 -11.71 -4.82
C PHE A 81 -13.31 -12.13 -3.66
N GLN A 82 -14.19 -11.23 -3.22
CA GLN A 82 -15.13 -11.44 -2.11
C GLN A 82 -14.53 -11.73 -0.72
N ALA A 83 -13.21 -11.59 -0.56
CA ALA A 83 -12.59 -11.60 0.75
C ALA A 83 -12.72 -10.23 1.43
N VAL A 84 -13.51 -10.20 2.52
CA VAL A 84 -13.91 -8.98 3.23
C VAL A 84 -12.71 -8.20 3.76
N GLU A 85 -11.84 -8.85 4.54
CA GLU A 85 -10.71 -8.19 5.19
C GLU A 85 -9.69 -7.62 4.18
N PRO A 86 -9.22 -8.36 3.15
CA PRO A 86 -8.34 -7.80 2.12
C PRO A 86 -8.94 -6.60 1.39
N PHE A 87 -10.21 -6.66 1.01
CA PHE A 87 -10.86 -5.59 0.27
C PHE A 87 -11.03 -4.33 1.12
N LEU A 88 -11.52 -4.46 2.35
CA LEU A 88 -11.70 -3.31 3.24
C LEU A 88 -10.37 -2.70 3.67
N THR A 89 -9.35 -3.51 3.93
CA THR A 89 -7.99 -3.03 4.23
C THR A 89 -7.44 -2.22 3.05
N TRP A 90 -7.61 -2.71 1.82
CA TRP A 90 -7.22 -1.98 0.63
C TRP A 90 -7.99 -0.65 0.48
N MET A 91 -9.32 -0.67 0.64
CA MET A 91 -10.15 0.54 0.56
C MET A 91 -9.76 1.58 1.64
N GLN A 92 -9.34 1.14 2.82
CA GLN A 92 -8.79 2.04 3.84
C GLN A 92 -7.49 2.67 3.37
N GLY A 93 -6.59 1.88 2.79
CA GLY A 93 -5.36 2.37 2.17
C GLY A 93 -5.64 3.40 1.07
N VAL A 94 -6.62 3.14 0.21
CA VAL A 94 -7.06 4.06 -0.85
C VAL A 94 -7.55 5.39 -0.26
N LYS A 95 -8.37 5.33 0.81
CA LYS A 95 -8.86 6.53 1.50
C LYS A 95 -7.72 7.39 2.04
N ILE A 96 -6.71 6.76 2.65
CA ILE A 96 -5.50 7.43 3.13
C ILE A 96 -4.73 8.02 1.94
N PHE A 97 -4.53 7.24 0.88
CA PHE A 97 -3.80 7.66 -0.31
C PHE A 97 -4.43 8.89 -0.98
N PHE A 98 -5.74 8.90 -1.18
CA PHE A 98 -6.46 10.07 -1.70
C PHE A 98 -6.30 11.29 -0.79
N SER A 99 -6.39 11.10 0.52
CA SER A 99 -6.22 12.20 1.49
C SER A 99 -4.79 12.77 1.43
N THR A 100 -3.77 11.91 1.43
CA THR A 100 -2.36 12.30 1.37
C THR A 100 -2.00 12.99 0.05
N ARG A 101 -2.65 12.60 -1.05
CA ARG A 101 -2.42 13.17 -2.39
C ARG A 101 -3.39 14.29 -2.75
N ASN A 102 -4.22 14.73 -1.80
CA ASN A 102 -5.25 15.76 -1.98
C ASN A 102 -6.18 15.52 -3.18
N VAL A 103 -6.54 14.25 -3.41
CA VAL A 103 -7.51 13.88 -4.45
C VAL A 103 -8.91 14.10 -3.89
N SER A 104 -9.53 15.23 -4.24
CA SER A 104 -10.84 15.62 -3.74
C SER A 104 -11.97 15.25 -4.70
N HIS A 105 -11.75 15.45 -6.01
CA HIS A 105 -12.79 15.32 -7.04
C HIS A 105 -13.23 13.85 -7.26
N SER A 106 -14.54 13.61 -7.33
CA SER A 106 -15.16 12.27 -7.41
C SER A 106 -14.69 11.46 -8.63
N ASP A 107 -14.69 12.07 -9.82
CA ASP A 107 -14.21 11.41 -11.04
C ASP A 107 -12.72 11.07 -10.98
N ASP A 108 -11.90 11.91 -10.35
CA ASP A 108 -10.46 11.65 -10.25
C ASP A 108 -10.22 10.48 -9.32
N LYS A 109 -10.94 10.42 -8.18
CA LYS A 109 -10.94 9.25 -7.30
C LYS A 109 -11.34 7.98 -8.05
N ARG A 110 -12.41 8.02 -8.85
CA ARG A 110 -12.86 6.89 -9.68
C ARG A 110 -11.74 6.44 -10.63
N LEU A 111 -11.20 7.34 -11.44
CA LEU A 111 -10.18 7.03 -12.44
C LEU A 111 -8.89 6.48 -11.80
N ILE A 112 -8.42 7.10 -10.72
CA ILE A 112 -7.24 6.63 -9.98
C ILE A 112 -7.50 5.25 -9.38
N LEU A 113 -8.68 5.01 -8.81
CA LEU A 113 -9.02 3.71 -8.22
C LEU A 113 -8.87 2.58 -9.26
N GLY A 114 -9.29 2.82 -10.50
CA GLY A 114 -9.10 1.86 -11.60
C GLY A 114 -7.65 1.41 -11.77
N ALA A 115 -6.70 2.33 -11.62
CA ALA A 115 -5.27 2.06 -11.70
C ALA A 115 -4.67 1.42 -10.42
N LEU A 116 -5.48 1.26 -9.37
CA LEU A 116 -5.10 0.60 -8.11
C LEU A 116 -5.66 -0.83 -8.01
N ILE A 117 -6.34 -1.32 -9.06
CA ILE A 117 -6.93 -2.66 -9.09
C ILE A 117 -6.08 -3.56 -9.99
N SER A 118 -5.58 -4.66 -9.42
CA SER A 118 -4.92 -5.73 -10.17
C SER A 118 -5.72 -7.05 -10.18
N GLU A 119 -6.73 -7.19 -9.32
CA GLU A 119 -7.60 -8.36 -9.26
C GLU A 119 -8.56 -8.40 -10.47
N THR A 120 -8.62 -9.56 -11.13
CA THR A 120 -9.26 -9.73 -12.45
C THR A 120 -10.76 -9.46 -12.45
N ASN A 121 -11.52 -9.98 -11.47
CA ASN A 121 -12.98 -9.88 -11.45
C ASN A 121 -13.42 -8.43 -11.21
N LEU A 122 -12.80 -7.77 -10.23
CA LEU A 122 -13.04 -6.38 -9.92
C LEU A 122 -12.59 -5.47 -11.06
N LEU A 123 -11.43 -5.73 -11.68
CA LEU A 123 -10.96 -4.93 -12.82
C LEU A 123 -11.93 -5.01 -14.00
N SER A 124 -12.41 -6.21 -14.32
CA SER A 124 -13.38 -6.44 -15.39
C SER A 124 -14.71 -5.73 -15.11
N TYR A 125 -15.21 -5.83 -13.88
CA TYR A 125 -16.40 -5.11 -13.45
C TYR A 125 -16.22 -3.59 -13.52
N TYR A 126 -15.12 -3.08 -12.99
CA TYR A 126 -14.77 -1.66 -13.01
C TYR A 126 -14.76 -1.11 -14.44
N ALA A 127 -14.12 -1.80 -15.38
CA ALA A 127 -14.04 -1.40 -16.78
C ALA A 127 -15.44 -1.24 -17.42
N ASN A 128 -16.39 -2.09 -17.05
CA ASN A 128 -17.75 -2.06 -17.58
C ASN A 128 -18.62 -0.95 -16.96
N VAL A 129 -18.46 -0.67 -15.67
CA VAL A 129 -19.35 0.27 -14.96
C VAL A 129 -18.79 1.69 -14.86
N SER A 130 -17.47 1.88 -14.91
CA SER A 130 -16.82 3.16 -14.55
C SER A 130 -17.36 4.36 -15.34
N ALA A 131 -17.56 4.23 -16.64
CA ALA A 131 -18.08 5.31 -17.48
C ALA A 131 -19.51 5.75 -17.09
N SER A 132 -20.35 4.81 -16.61
CA SER A 132 -21.72 5.12 -16.18
C SER A 132 -21.79 5.92 -14.85
N TYR A 133 -20.65 6.15 -14.20
CA TYR A 133 -20.51 6.93 -12.97
C TYR A 133 -19.76 8.26 -13.19
N GLU A 134 -19.58 8.68 -14.44
CA GLU A 134 -19.07 10.02 -14.73
C GLU A 134 -20.00 11.10 -14.17
N GLY A 135 -19.42 12.06 -13.45
CA GLY A 135 -20.16 13.15 -12.79
C GLY A 135 -20.99 12.74 -11.57
N LYS A 136 -21.05 11.44 -11.22
CA LYS A 136 -21.70 10.97 -9.99
C LYS A 136 -20.80 11.19 -8.77
N THR A 137 -21.40 11.10 -7.58
CA THR A 137 -20.65 11.26 -6.34
C THR A 137 -19.72 10.06 -6.10
N TRP A 138 -18.62 10.31 -5.39
CA TRP A 138 -17.71 9.27 -4.96
C TRP A 138 -18.41 8.18 -4.13
N ASP A 139 -19.35 8.55 -3.26
CA ASP A 139 -20.07 7.59 -2.43
C ASP A 139 -21.01 6.68 -3.23
N GLU A 140 -21.72 7.20 -4.24
CA GLU A 140 -22.53 6.35 -5.13
C GLU A 140 -21.68 5.30 -5.86
N PHE A 141 -20.52 5.72 -6.39
CA PHE A 141 -19.60 4.80 -7.04
C PHE A 141 -19.02 3.76 -6.06
N ARG A 142 -18.62 4.22 -4.86
CA ARG A 142 -18.09 3.35 -3.81
C ARG A 142 -19.12 2.33 -3.34
N SER A 143 -20.38 2.71 -3.15
CA SER A 143 -21.46 1.79 -2.79
C SER A 143 -21.66 0.70 -3.85
N CYS A 144 -21.57 1.05 -5.14
CA CYS A 144 -21.66 0.08 -6.23
C CYS A 144 -20.52 -0.97 -6.18
N LEU A 145 -19.28 -0.51 -5.94
CA LEU A 145 -18.14 -1.42 -5.79
C LEU A 145 -18.27 -2.32 -4.56
N PHE A 146 -18.70 -1.78 -3.42
CA PHE A 146 -18.90 -2.57 -2.20
C PHE A 146 -19.94 -3.66 -2.40
N LYS A 147 -21.04 -3.36 -3.09
CA LYS A 147 -22.08 -4.34 -3.43
C LYS A 147 -21.55 -5.49 -4.30
N PHE A 148 -20.58 -5.23 -5.16
CA PHE A 148 -19.99 -6.25 -6.04
C PHE A 148 -18.88 -7.05 -5.35
N CYS A 149 -18.03 -6.38 -4.57
CA CYS A 149 -16.81 -6.95 -3.99
C CYS A 149 -17.00 -7.62 -2.63
N LEU A 150 -18.12 -7.39 -1.94
CA LEU A 150 -18.38 -7.96 -0.62
C LEU A 150 -19.56 -8.94 -0.70
N PRO A 151 -19.51 -10.06 0.04
CA PRO A 151 -20.68 -10.92 0.24
C PRO A 151 -21.86 -10.10 0.80
N GLU A 152 -23.10 -10.44 0.43
CA GLU A 152 -24.30 -9.66 0.80
C GLU A 152 -24.40 -9.43 2.33
N ASP A 153 -24.15 -10.47 3.11
CA ASP A 153 -24.28 -10.46 4.57
C ASP A 153 -22.96 -10.25 5.34
N TRP A 154 -21.90 -9.76 4.66
CA TRP A 154 -20.55 -9.68 5.25
C TRP A 154 -20.50 -9.01 6.63
N ARG A 155 -21.32 -7.97 6.86
CA ARG A 155 -21.40 -7.29 8.17
C ARG A 155 -22.02 -8.17 9.24
N THR A 156 -23.06 -8.90 8.88
CA THR A 156 -23.76 -9.82 9.77
C THR A 156 -22.82 -10.96 10.15
N GLU A 157 -22.11 -11.52 9.17
CA GLU A 157 -21.11 -12.57 9.40
C GLU A 157 -19.95 -12.09 10.30
N LEU A 158 -19.42 -10.89 10.08
CA LEU A 158 -18.39 -10.33 10.97
C LEU A 158 -18.93 -10.12 12.40
N ARG A 159 -20.16 -9.63 12.57
CA ARG A 159 -20.79 -9.48 13.90
C ARG A 159 -20.95 -10.82 14.60
N GLN A 160 -21.41 -11.84 13.88
CA GLN A 160 -21.49 -13.19 14.40
C GLN A 160 -20.10 -13.71 14.78
N THR A 161 -19.07 -13.43 13.97
CA THR A 161 -17.70 -13.83 14.25
C THR A 161 -17.17 -13.17 15.53
N ILE A 162 -17.48 -11.90 15.77
CA ILE A 162 -17.14 -11.19 17.02
C ILE A 162 -17.86 -11.82 18.22
N GLN A 163 -19.16 -12.11 18.09
CA GLN A 163 -19.97 -12.68 19.17
C GLN A 163 -19.52 -14.08 19.60
N HIS A 164 -19.02 -14.87 18.66
CA HIS A 164 -18.54 -16.24 18.88
C HIS A 164 -17.02 -16.33 18.91
N LEU A 165 -16.32 -15.21 19.08
CA LEU A 165 -14.86 -15.16 19.05
C LEU A 165 -14.29 -15.83 20.29
N GLU A 166 -13.79 -17.05 20.17
CA GLU A 166 -13.17 -17.75 21.30
C GLU A 166 -11.66 -17.52 21.37
N MET A 167 -11.16 -17.54 22.61
CA MET A 167 -9.73 -17.54 22.85
C MET A 167 -9.19 -18.97 22.70
N LEU A 168 -8.24 -19.17 21.78
CA LEU A 168 -7.60 -20.46 21.56
C LEU A 168 -6.65 -20.80 22.72
N ASN A 169 -6.48 -22.08 23.03
CA ASN A 169 -5.56 -22.54 24.08
C ASN A 169 -4.09 -22.16 23.84
N SER A 170 -3.73 -21.94 22.57
CA SER A 170 -2.37 -21.67 22.12
C SER A 170 -2.08 -20.19 21.88
N GLU A 171 -3.06 -19.30 21.94
CA GLU A 171 -2.86 -17.88 21.67
C GLU A 171 -2.74 -17.07 22.96
N SER A 172 -2.05 -15.94 22.87
CA SER A 172 -1.99 -14.94 23.93
C SER A 172 -3.25 -14.07 23.95
N PHE A 173 -3.51 -13.45 25.10
CA PHE A 173 -4.60 -12.47 25.22
C PHE A 173 -4.43 -11.28 24.26
N MET A 174 -3.18 -10.90 23.95
CA MET A 174 -2.89 -9.82 23.01
C MET A 174 -3.27 -10.20 21.58
N GLU A 175 -2.97 -11.43 21.15
CA GLU A 175 -3.37 -11.93 19.83
C GLU A 175 -4.89 -12.03 19.73
N PHE A 176 -5.55 -12.60 20.74
CA PHE A 176 -7.01 -12.67 20.83
C PHE A 176 -7.67 -11.28 20.73
N SER A 177 -7.19 -10.32 21.54
CA SER A 177 -7.70 -8.94 21.53
C SER A 177 -7.40 -8.24 20.21
N GLY A 178 -6.26 -8.55 19.58
CA GLY A 178 -5.91 -8.10 18.25
C GLY A 178 -6.94 -8.54 17.21
N ARG A 179 -7.31 -9.84 17.20
CA ARG A 179 -8.35 -10.38 16.30
C ARG A 179 -9.70 -9.70 16.53
N ALA A 180 -10.10 -9.53 17.79
CA ALA A 180 -11.34 -8.84 18.14
C ALA A 180 -11.37 -7.40 17.59
N ARG A 181 -10.26 -6.65 17.75
CA ARG A 181 -10.15 -5.28 17.28
C ARG A 181 -10.08 -5.18 15.75
N THR A 182 -9.43 -6.12 15.08
CA THR A 182 -9.48 -6.22 13.61
C THR A 182 -10.92 -6.37 13.15
N LEU A 183 -11.66 -7.34 13.68
CA LEU A 183 -13.07 -7.55 13.30
C LEU A 183 -13.94 -6.32 13.58
N GLN A 184 -13.76 -5.67 14.73
CA GLN A 184 -14.44 -4.41 15.07
C GLN A 184 -14.17 -3.32 14.03
N SER A 185 -12.91 -3.15 13.60
CA SER A 185 -12.53 -2.15 12.60
C SER A 185 -13.18 -2.41 11.24
N LEU A 186 -13.31 -3.68 10.84
CA LEU A 186 -13.95 -4.08 9.59
C LEU A 186 -15.46 -3.81 9.62
N VAL A 187 -16.13 -4.18 10.71
CA VAL A 187 -17.57 -3.90 10.90
C VAL A 187 -17.84 -2.39 10.89
N ASN A 188 -16.97 -1.61 11.53
CA ASN A 188 -17.11 -0.16 11.65
C ASN A 188 -16.59 0.63 10.45
N PHE A 189 -16.16 -0.03 9.36
CA PHE A 189 -15.46 0.61 8.24
C PHE A 189 -16.15 1.89 7.70
N GLU A 190 -17.47 1.86 7.52
CA GLU A 190 -18.23 3.04 7.06
C GLU A 190 -18.82 3.86 8.19
N LYS A 191 -19.17 3.20 9.31
CA LYS A 191 -19.90 3.80 10.42
C LYS A 191 -19.61 3.02 11.69
N ASP A 192 -19.34 3.73 12.77
CA ASP A 192 -19.22 3.16 14.09
C ASP A 192 -20.53 2.48 14.51
N SER A 193 -20.49 1.15 14.64
CA SER A 193 -21.64 0.32 15.02
C SER A 193 -21.38 -0.59 16.21
N ILE A 194 -20.12 -0.91 16.49
CA ILE A 194 -19.68 -1.62 17.70
C ILE A 194 -18.70 -0.73 18.44
N SER A 195 -19.08 -0.23 19.61
CA SER A 195 -18.17 0.54 20.47
C SER A 195 -17.13 -0.37 21.14
N ASP A 196 -16.07 0.23 21.68
CA ASP A 196 -15.10 -0.50 22.50
C ASP A 196 -15.75 -1.15 23.73
N PHE A 197 -16.83 -0.54 24.26
CA PHE A 197 -17.62 -1.09 25.35
C PHE A 197 -18.39 -2.34 24.92
N ASP A 198 -19.09 -2.28 23.77
CA ASP A 198 -19.82 -3.45 23.23
C ASP A 198 -18.85 -4.60 22.97
N LEU A 199 -17.68 -4.29 22.39
CA LEU A 199 -16.62 -5.27 22.16
C LEU A 199 -16.16 -5.91 23.48
N ALA A 200 -15.88 -5.11 24.51
CA ALA A 200 -15.48 -5.62 25.82
C ALA A 200 -16.55 -6.50 26.46
N GLU A 201 -17.85 -6.17 26.31
CA GLU A 201 -18.95 -6.99 26.79
C GLU A 201 -18.95 -8.37 26.11
N PHE A 202 -18.77 -8.43 24.79
CA PHE A 202 -18.68 -9.69 24.05
C PHE A 202 -17.51 -10.54 24.56
N LEU A 203 -16.32 -9.95 24.71
CA LEU A 203 -15.13 -10.66 25.17
C LEU A 203 -15.27 -11.14 26.63
N TYR A 204 -15.92 -10.36 27.50
CA TYR A 204 -16.16 -10.73 28.89
C TYR A 204 -17.16 -11.89 29.02
N ARG A 205 -18.24 -11.89 28.20
CA ARG A 205 -19.22 -12.99 28.16
C ARG A 205 -18.58 -14.31 27.76
N ILE A 206 -17.67 -14.29 26.79
CA ILE A 206 -16.93 -15.48 26.33
C ILE A 206 -16.00 -16.02 27.43
N ARG A 207 -15.47 -15.14 28.29
CA ARG A 207 -14.60 -15.52 29.39
C ARG A 207 -15.33 -16.10 30.61
N LYS A 208 -16.65 -16.00 30.71
CA LYS A 208 -17.43 -16.72 31.74
C LYS A 208 -17.75 -18.13 31.24
N PRO A 209 -17.16 -19.19 31.81
CA PRO A 209 -17.58 -20.53 31.48
C PRO A 209 -19.04 -20.72 31.90
N HIS A 210 -19.88 -21.26 31.01
CA HIS A 210 -21.16 -21.91 31.36
C HIS A 210 -21.00 -23.13 32.31
N LYS A 211 -19.87 -23.25 33.03
CA LYS A 211 -19.57 -24.34 33.97
C LYS A 211 -19.71 -23.98 35.46
N TRP A 212 -20.09 -22.76 35.83
CA TRP A 212 -20.23 -22.39 37.26
C TRP A 212 -21.66 -22.45 37.83
N VAL A 213 -22.67 -22.82 37.04
CA VAL A 213 -24.07 -22.90 37.53
C VAL A 213 -24.49 -24.33 37.93
N LEU A 214 -23.63 -25.35 37.79
CA LEU A 214 -23.96 -26.74 38.14
C LEU A 214 -23.03 -27.37 39.20
N CYS A 215 -22.41 -26.57 40.07
CA CYS A 215 -21.58 -27.09 41.19
C CYS A 215 -22.08 -26.76 42.59
N HIS A 216 -23.28 -26.18 42.76
CA HIS A 216 -23.87 -25.92 44.09
C HIS A 216 -25.22 -26.61 44.35
N ALA A 217 -25.52 -27.68 43.60
CA ALA A 217 -26.69 -28.52 43.88
C ALA A 217 -26.29 -30.00 43.82
N SER A 218 -25.39 -30.43 44.71
CA SER A 218 -25.33 -31.80 45.24
C SER A 218 -24.14 -31.93 46.17
N THR A 219 -24.40 -31.90 47.48
CA THR A 219 -23.69 -32.77 48.44
C THR A 219 -24.61 -32.93 49.65
N PRO A 220 -24.55 -34.11 50.30
CA PRO A 220 -25.69 -34.86 50.86
C PRO A 220 -26.25 -34.33 52.18
#